data_AF-A0A9N9BR86-F1
#
_entry.id   AF-A0A9N9BR86-F1
#
_cell.length_a   1.000
_cell.length_b   1.000
_cell.length_c   1.000
_cell.angle_alpha   90.00
_cell.angle_beta   90.00
_cell.angle_gamma   90.00
#
_symmetry.space_group_name_H-M   'P 1'
#
loop_
_entity.id
_entity.type
_entity.pdbx_description
1 polymer ?
#
loop_
_entity_poly.entity_id
_entity_poly.type
_entity_poly.pdbx_seq_one_letter_code
_entity_poly.pdbx_strand_id
1 'polypeptide(L)'
;MKKYIGYVAPDVEGILKALYKKAIDQAVREEDMCKTITKLIDKYHALKSDKDFRTHSGLSTDENIYKKKKSKDAATLMKKSKVLQSKGRSIIKNGTYVAAKQPKHKDIEENWILAIVVGYISEIKRRFFVPSKNVLIIPKPGEMWLPEFSQSSTVIALYPGTTCFYKADVVLPPSKISIPLKYLLTFEDDDNAERYVDAHYVLDVPKETK
;
A
#
# COMPACT_ATOMS: atom_id res chain seq x y z
N MET A 1 -48.36 -33.29 23.61
CA MET A 1 -47.94 -32.16 24.47
C MET A 1 -47.47 -31.01 23.59
N LYS A 2 -48.11 -29.84 23.64
CA LYS A 2 -47.64 -28.63 22.93
C LYS A 2 -46.64 -27.91 23.83
N LYS A 3 -45.40 -27.70 23.38
CA LYS A 3 -44.39 -26.88 24.06
C LYS A 3 -44.39 -25.49 23.42
N TYR A 4 -44.52 -24.45 24.23
CA TYR A 4 -44.30 -23.07 23.79
C TYR A 4 -42.82 -22.73 23.96
N ILE A 5 -42.21 -22.19 22.90
CA ILE A 5 -40.89 -21.57 22.94
C ILE A 5 -41.11 -20.09 23.24
N GLY A 6 -40.71 -19.66 24.44
CA GLY A 6 -40.66 -18.24 24.78
C GLY A 6 -39.38 -17.61 24.24
N TYR A 7 -39.49 -16.48 23.55
CA TYR A 7 -38.35 -15.62 23.26
C TYR A 7 -38.15 -14.65 24.44
N VAL A 8 -36.96 -14.68 25.04
CA VAL A 8 -36.54 -13.65 25.99
C VAL A 8 -35.99 -12.48 25.17
N ALA A 9 -36.66 -11.33 25.24
CA ALA A 9 -36.16 -10.12 24.58
C ALA A 9 -34.79 -9.73 25.17
N PRO A 10 -33.80 -9.37 24.33
CA PRO A 10 -32.51 -8.91 24.84
C PRO A 10 -32.68 -7.65 25.69
N ASP A 11 -31.90 -7.52 26.76
CA ASP A 11 -31.85 -6.34 27.61
C ASP A 11 -31.20 -5.16 26.86
N VAL A 12 -32.00 -4.50 26.02
CA VAL A 12 -31.58 -3.38 25.18
C VAL A 12 -31.08 -2.21 26.02
N GLU A 13 -31.66 -2.00 27.21
CA GLU A 13 -31.25 -0.93 28.12
C GLU A 13 -29.85 -1.18 28.69
N GLY A 14 -29.58 -2.40 29.14
CA GLY A 14 -28.25 -2.80 29.61
C GLY A 14 -27.19 -2.69 28.51
N ILE A 15 -27.52 -3.12 27.30
CA ILE A 15 -26.62 -3.02 26.14
C ILE A 15 -26.33 -1.55 25.80
N LEU A 16 -27.35 -0.70 25.78
CA LEU A 16 -27.19 0.71 25.45
C LEU A 16 -26.34 1.45 26.50
N LYS A 17 -26.56 1.18 27.79
CA LYS A 17 -25.74 1.73 28.89
C LYS A 17 -24.28 1.28 28.79
N ALA A 18 -24.04 0.02 28.46
CA ALA A 18 -22.69 -0.51 28.28
C ALA A 18 -21.96 0.14 27.10
N LEU A 19 -22.64 0.32 25.96
CA LEU A 19 -22.08 0.99 24.79
C LEU A 19 -21.80 2.47 25.06
N TYR A 20 -22.69 3.15 25.77
CA TYR A 20 -22.50 4.55 26.14
C TYR A 20 -21.29 4.74 27.06
N LYS A 21 -21.16 3.91 28.09
CA LYS A 21 -19.99 3.94 28.99
C LYS A 21 -18.69 3.68 28.21
N LYS A 22 -18.71 2.68 27.33
CA LYS A 22 -17.57 2.34 26.46
C LYS A 22 -17.16 3.52 25.57
N ALA A 23 -18.13 4.25 25.02
CA ALA A 23 -17.87 5.43 24.21
C ALA A 23 -17.23 6.57 25.01
N ILE A 24 -17.68 6.80 26.26
CA ILE A 24 -17.06 7.79 27.16
C ILE A 24 -15.61 7.40 27.46
N ASP A 25 -15.37 6.14 27.85
CA ASP A 25 -14.03 5.66 28.19
C ASP A 25 -13.08 5.78 26.99
N GLN A 26 -13.59 5.57 25.77
CA GLN A 26 -12.80 5.74 24.56
C GLN A 26 -12.51 7.22 24.26
N ALA A 27 -13.49 8.11 24.41
CA ALA A 27 -13.29 9.54 24.22
C ALA A 27 -12.23 10.12 25.17
N VAL A 28 -12.21 9.68 26.43
CA VAL A 28 -11.20 10.10 27.42
C VAL A 28 -9.80 9.62 27.01
N ARG A 29 -9.67 8.38 26.53
CA ARG A 29 -8.37 7.86 26.03
C ARG A 29 -7.86 8.68 24.84
N GLU A 30 -8.73 8.94 23.87
CA GLU A 30 -8.41 9.75 22.68
C GLU A 30 -7.93 11.16 23.07
N GLU A 31 -8.57 11.78 24.07
CA GLU A 31 -8.17 13.09 24.60
C GLU A 31 -6.76 13.08 25.21
N ASP A 32 -6.42 12.05 26.01
CA ASP A 32 -5.10 11.93 26.63
C ASP A 32 -3.98 11.65 25.62
N MET A 33 -4.28 10.90 24.57
CA MET A 33 -3.34 10.70 23.45
C MET A 33 -3.11 11.99 22.68
N CYS A 34 -4.16 12.78 22.44
CA CYS A 34 -4.03 14.09 21.80
C CYS A 34 -3.16 15.04 22.64
N LYS A 35 -3.35 15.11 23.96
CA LYS A 35 -2.49 15.90 24.87
C LYS A 35 -1.03 15.47 24.80
N THR A 36 -0.79 14.16 24.71
CA THR A 36 0.57 13.61 24.62
C THR A 36 1.23 13.96 23.29
N ILE A 37 0.49 13.87 22.18
CA ILE A 37 0.96 14.25 20.84
C ILE A 37 1.32 15.75 20.80
N THR A 38 0.47 16.63 21.34
CA THR A 38 0.74 18.08 21.39
C THR A 38 2.04 18.38 22.14
N LYS A 39 2.25 17.75 23.32
CA LYS A 39 3.49 17.89 24.09
C LYS A 39 4.74 17.44 23.31
N LEU A 40 4.63 16.37 22.52
CA LEU A 40 5.73 15.88 21.69
C LEU A 40 6.02 16.82 20.50
N ILE A 41 4.99 17.43 19.91
CA ILE A 41 5.12 18.43 18.84
C ILE A 41 5.82 19.69 19.36
N ASP A 42 5.38 20.23 20.50
CA ASP A 42 5.98 21.43 21.11
C ASP A 42 7.47 21.19 21.43
N LYS A 43 7.79 20.02 21.99
CA LYS A 43 9.17 19.61 22.25
C LYS A 43 10.01 19.54 20.97
N TYR A 44 9.44 19.06 19.86
CA TYR A 44 10.14 19.03 18.58
C TYR A 44 10.39 20.44 18.02
N HIS A 45 9.41 21.34 18.10
CA HIS A 45 9.57 22.73 17.66
C HIS A 45 10.65 23.47 18.46
N ALA A 46 10.69 23.30 19.78
CA ALA A 46 11.72 23.87 20.64
C ALA A 46 13.14 23.40 20.24
N LEU A 47 13.30 22.10 19.97
CA LEU A 47 14.58 21.53 19.56
C LEU A 47 15.01 21.90 18.14
N LYS A 48 14.05 22.19 17.25
CA LYS A 48 14.34 22.61 15.86
C LYS A 48 14.79 24.08 15.81
N SER A 49 14.14 24.94 16.60
CA SER A 49 14.54 26.35 16.77
C SER A 49 15.99 26.50 17.27
N ASP A 50 16.44 25.58 18.14
CA ASP A 50 17.79 25.59 18.70
C ASP A 50 18.87 25.09 17.71
N LYS A 51 18.47 24.33 16.67
CA LYS A 51 19.36 23.87 15.59
C LYS A 51 19.56 24.93 14.52
N ASP A 52 18.49 25.62 14.11
CA ASP A 52 18.55 26.66 13.07
C ASP A 52 19.37 27.88 13.54
N PHE A 53 19.43 28.14 14.86
CA PHE A 53 20.29 29.16 15.46
C PHE A 53 21.79 28.82 15.36
N ARG A 54 22.16 27.53 15.37
CA ARG A 54 23.57 27.09 15.35
C ARG A 54 24.18 27.03 13.95
N THR A 55 23.38 27.04 12.87
CA THR A 55 23.86 26.88 11.49
C THR A 55 24.21 28.18 10.76
N HIS A 56 23.95 29.35 11.35
CA HIS A 56 24.22 30.65 10.72
C HIS A 56 25.47 31.39 11.25
N SER A 57 26.31 30.76 12.08
CA SER A 57 27.47 31.43 12.72
C SER A 57 28.84 30.77 12.46
N GLY A 58 29.19 30.49 11.21
CA GLY A 58 30.61 30.23 10.89
C GLY A 58 30.90 29.65 9.50
N LEU A 59 31.25 30.51 8.54
CA LEU A 59 32.09 30.13 7.40
C LEU A 59 33.57 30.16 7.82
N SER A 60 34.35 29.14 7.42
CA SER A 60 35.63 29.28 6.67
C SER A 60 36.68 28.19 6.98
N THR A 61 37.37 27.80 5.90
CA THR A 61 38.78 27.35 5.78
C THR A 61 39.14 25.84 5.89
N ASP A 62 39.47 25.32 4.70
CA ASP A 62 40.63 24.49 4.29
C ASP A 62 40.94 23.08 4.82
N GLU A 63 41.15 22.24 3.79
CA GLU A 63 42.24 21.29 3.54
C GLU A 63 42.46 20.04 4.42
N ASN A 64 42.33 18.90 3.72
CA ASN A 64 43.27 17.77 3.64
C ASN A 64 44.36 17.66 4.72
N ILE A 65 44.57 16.45 5.29
CA ILE A 65 45.87 15.75 5.31
C ILE A 65 45.74 14.37 5.98
N TYR A 66 46.18 13.34 5.26
CA TYR A 66 46.47 11.98 5.71
C TYR A 66 47.72 11.95 6.61
N LYS A 67 47.69 11.22 7.75
CA LYS A 67 48.83 10.53 8.47
C LYS A 67 48.25 9.90 9.76
N LYS A 68 48.06 8.58 9.93
CA LYS A 68 48.95 7.39 10.01
C LYS A 68 49.75 7.24 11.32
N LYS A 69 49.40 6.18 12.07
CA LYS A 69 50.17 5.39 13.10
C LYS A 69 50.40 6.09 14.45
N LYS A 70 50.36 5.46 15.63
CA LYS A 70 50.71 4.11 16.17
C LYS A 70 50.10 4.05 17.61
N SER A 71 49.86 2.96 18.35
CA SER A 71 50.48 1.63 18.45
C SER A 71 49.51 0.70 19.23
N LYS A 72 49.31 -0.56 18.79
CA LYS A 72 49.78 -1.83 19.42
C LYS A 72 49.11 -2.17 20.77
N ASP A 73 48.73 -3.38 21.12
CA ASP A 73 48.56 -4.69 20.49
C ASP A 73 47.81 -5.50 21.56
N ALA A 74 46.64 -6.06 21.24
CA ALA A 74 46.11 -7.26 21.89
C ALA A 74 45.02 -7.84 21.00
N ALA A 75 45.40 -8.84 20.22
CA ALA A 75 44.51 -9.78 19.54
C ALA A 75 43.40 -10.23 20.51
N THR A 76 42.13 -10.31 20.16
CA THR A 76 41.49 -11.26 19.22
C THR A 76 40.00 -10.90 19.36
N LEU A 77 39.22 -10.59 18.32
CA LEU A 77 38.45 -11.58 17.58
C LEU A 77 37.50 -10.81 16.62
N MET A 78 37.70 -11.06 15.33
CA MET A 78 36.69 -11.03 14.25
C MET A 78 36.09 -9.68 13.79
N LYS A 79 36.69 -9.22 12.68
CA LYS A 79 36.04 -8.83 11.40
C LYS A 79 34.94 -7.75 11.50
N LYS A 80 35.25 -6.51 11.09
CA LYS A 80 34.90 -5.94 9.75
C LYS A 80 33.50 -6.39 9.29
N SER A 81 32.57 -5.49 9.02
CA SER A 81 32.73 -4.52 7.93
C SER A 81 31.64 -3.46 7.89
N LYS A 82 32.06 -2.24 7.56
CA LYS A 82 31.26 -1.22 6.87
C LYS A 82 30.53 -1.84 5.67
N VAL A 83 29.24 -1.56 5.47
CA VAL A 83 28.57 -1.58 4.16
C VAL A 83 27.46 -0.52 4.27
N LEU A 84 27.67 0.66 3.69
CA LEU A 84 27.11 1.08 2.40
C LEU A 84 25.58 1.08 2.35
N GLN A 85 25.07 2.28 2.07
CA GLN A 85 23.78 2.52 1.42
C GLN A 85 23.55 1.53 0.27
N SER A 86 22.37 0.90 0.19
CA SER A 86 21.77 0.59 -1.11
C SER A 86 20.28 0.28 -1.02
N LYS A 87 19.58 0.85 -2.01
CA LYS A 87 18.24 0.58 -2.48
C LYS A 87 17.96 -0.92 -2.59
N GLY A 88 16.90 -1.36 -1.93
CA GLY A 88 16.38 -2.72 -1.93
C GLY A 88 15.64 -2.92 -0.62
N ARG A 89 14.42 -3.49 -0.64
CA ARG A 89 13.71 -3.85 0.59
C ARG A 89 14.50 -4.97 1.29
N SER A 90 15.55 -4.57 2.00
CA SER A 90 16.39 -5.49 2.77
C SER A 90 15.52 -6.05 3.87
N ILE A 91 15.24 -7.35 3.80
CA ILE A 91 14.46 -8.06 4.81
C ILE A 91 15.18 -7.88 6.14
N ILE A 92 14.49 -7.27 7.10
CA ILE A 92 15.05 -7.02 8.43
C ILE A 92 15.29 -8.39 9.10
N LYS A 93 16.50 -8.62 9.60
CA LYS A 93 16.91 -9.93 10.15
C LYS A 93 16.18 -10.25 11.45
N ASN A 94 15.94 -11.52 11.72
CA ASN A 94 15.38 -11.99 12.99
C ASN A 94 16.26 -11.52 14.17
N GLY A 95 15.63 -11.14 15.28
CA GLY A 95 16.32 -10.57 16.44
C GLY A 95 16.59 -9.06 16.36
N THR A 96 16.30 -8.39 15.25
CA THR A 96 16.44 -6.93 15.13
C THR A 96 15.32 -6.23 15.86
N TYR A 97 15.66 -5.28 16.73
CA TYR A 97 14.69 -4.37 17.33
C TYR A 97 14.18 -3.38 16.28
N VAL A 98 12.86 -3.30 16.14
CA VAL A 98 12.17 -2.44 15.18
C VAL A 98 11.03 -1.71 15.87
N ALA A 99 10.63 -0.56 15.32
CA ALA A 99 9.32 -0.02 15.63
C ALA A 99 8.30 -0.76 14.75
N ALA A 100 7.27 -1.35 15.36
CA ALA A 100 6.17 -2.01 14.66
C ALA A 100 4.84 -1.39 15.08
N LYS A 101 3.95 -1.12 14.12
CA LYS A 101 2.63 -0.55 14.39
C LYS A 101 1.64 -1.68 14.68
N GLN A 102 1.00 -1.64 15.85
CA GLN A 102 -0.01 -2.63 16.21
C GLN A 102 -1.28 -2.45 15.35
N PRO A 103 -1.94 -3.54 14.92
CA PRO A 103 -3.19 -3.47 14.16
C PRO A 103 -4.38 -3.04 15.05
N LYS A 104 -5.33 -2.27 14.49
CA LYS A 104 -6.53 -1.82 15.20
C LYS A 104 -7.37 -2.98 15.72
N HIS A 105 -7.67 -2.96 17.02
CA HIS A 105 -8.78 -3.71 17.62
C HIS A 105 -9.71 -2.71 18.33
N LYS A 106 -11.02 -3.04 18.45
CA LYS A 106 -12.13 -2.13 18.84
C LYS A 106 -12.01 -1.38 20.19
N ASP A 107 -10.89 -1.51 20.91
CA ASP A 107 -10.63 -0.84 22.19
C ASP A 107 -9.16 -0.45 22.45
N ILE A 108 -8.24 -0.60 21.47
CA ILE A 108 -6.81 -0.30 21.63
C ILE A 108 -6.29 0.45 20.40
N GLU A 109 -5.71 1.64 20.61
CA GLU A 109 -5.17 2.49 19.54
C GLU A 109 -3.84 1.98 18.95
N GLU A 110 -3.59 2.36 17.69
CA GLU A 110 -2.41 1.93 16.93
C GLU A 110 -1.15 2.61 17.44
N ASN A 111 -0.53 2.00 18.43
CA ASN A 111 0.76 2.44 18.92
C ASN A 111 1.89 1.81 18.09
N TRP A 112 2.90 2.63 17.80
CA TRP A 112 4.21 2.11 17.42
C TRP A 112 4.87 1.58 18.67
N ILE A 113 5.03 0.26 18.72
CA ILE A 113 5.70 -0.39 19.83
C ILE A 113 7.09 -0.79 19.39
N LEU A 114 8.04 -0.72 20.33
CA LEU A 114 9.30 -1.43 20.15
C LEU A 114 8.99 -2.93 20.10
N ALA A 115 9.42 -3.58 19.04
CA ALA A 115 9.23 -5.01 18.81
C ALA A 115 10.54 -5.64 18.35
N ILE A 116 10.64 -6.96 18.45
CA ILE A 116 11.75 -7.72 17.89
C ILE A 116 11.21 -8.48 16.69
N VAL A 117 11.93 -8.43 15.56
CA VAL A 117 11.56 -9.21 14.37
C VAL A 117 11.73 -10.70 14.68
N VAL A 118 10.63 -11.45 14.69
CA VAL A 118 10.60 -12.92 14.91
C VAL A 118 10.74 -13.69 13.59
N GLY A 119 10.24 -13.12 12.50
CA GLY A 119 10.30 -13.67 11.14
C GLY A 119 9.63 -12.74 10.13
N TYR A 120 9.97 -12.88 8.85
CA TYR A 120 9.36 -12.14 7.73
C TYR A 120 8.78 -13.13 6.72
N ILE A 121 7.45 -13.16 6.59
CA ILE A 121 6.77 -13.88 5.52
C ILE A 121 6.72 -12.92 4.33
N SER A 122 7.61 -13.10 3.36
CA SER A 122 7.47 -12.44 2.06
C SER A 122 6.24 -13.08 1.42
N GLU A 123 5.09 -12.38 1.42
CA GLU A 123 3.92 -12.84 0.67
C GLU A 123 4.39 -13.26 -0.71
N ILE A 124 4.34 -14.58 -0.90
CA ILE A 124 4.92 -15.28 -2.01
C ILE A 124 4.31 -14.66 -3.25
N LYS A 125 5.13 -13.99 -4.08
CA LYS A 125 4.79 -13.78 -5.50
C LYS A 125 4.45 -15.18 -6.02
N ARG A 126 3.17 -15.52 -6.08
CA ARG A 126 2.72 -16.78 -6.65
C ARG A 126 3.19 -16.73 -8.10
N ARG A 127 4.23 -17.51 -8.39
CA ARG A 127 4.68 -17.70 -9.77
C ARG A 127 3.73 -18.72 -10.34
N PHE A 128 3.00 -18.31 -11.35
CA PHE A 128 2.12 -19.20 -12.09
C PHE A 128 2.87 -19.66 -13.33
N PHE A 129 2.82 -20.97 -13.59
CA PHE A 129 3.15 -21.49 -14.91
C PHE A 129 1.87 -21.41 -15.73
N VAL A 130 1.88 -20.52 -16.71
CA VAL A 130 0.76 -20.29 -17.61
C VAL A 130 1.20 -20.70 -19.01
N PRO A 131 0.45 -21.57 -19.72
CA PRO A 131 0.73 -21.84 -21.13
C PRO A 131 0.81 -20.53 -21.92
N SER A 132 1.73 -20.42 -22.88
CA SER A 132 1.90 -19.20 -23.68
C SER A 132 0.59 -18.73 -24.34
N LYS A 133 -0.29 -19.65 -24.72
CA LYS A 133 -1.61 -19.37 -25.29
C LYS A 133 -2.58 -18.62 -24.35
N ASN A 134 -2.33 -18.64 -23.04
CA ASN A 134 -3.15 -17.96 -22.03
C ASN A 134 -2.50 -16.65 -21.54
N VAL A 135 -1.49 -16.14 -22.27
CA VAL A 135 -0.81 -14.89 -21.95
C VAL A 135 -1.02 -13.91 -23.10
N LEU A 136 -1.76 -12.84 -22.81
CA LEU A 136 -1.91 -11.71 -23.73
C LEU A 136 -0.89 -10.63 -23.39
N ILE A 137 -0.19 -10.15 -24.42
CA ILE A 137 0.74 -9.03 -24.28
C ILE A 137 -0.08 -7.74 -24.27
N ILE A 138 0.05 -6.98 -23.18
CA ILE A 138 -0.43 -5.61 -23.14
C ILE A 138 0.63 -4.76 -23.87
N PRO A 139 0.25 -3.88 -24.81
CA PRO A 139 1.16 -2.93 -25.48
C PRO A 139 1.94 -2.08 -24.47
N LYS A 140 2.83 -1.17 -24.90
CA LYS A 140 3.39 -0.16 -23.96
C LYS A 140 2.51 1.09 -23.89
N PRO A 141 2.55 1.85 -22.78
CA PRO A 141 1.77 3.08 -22.69
C PRO A 141 2.20 4.04 -23.80
N GLY A 142 1.25 4.49 -24.62
CA GLY A 142 1.50 5.31 -25.81
C GLY A 142 1.56 4.55 -27.14
N GLU A 143 1.56 3.21 -27.12
CA GLU A 143 1.32 2.37 -28.30
C GLU A 143 -0.17 2.05 -28.41
N MET A 144 -0.77 2.26 -29.58
CA MET A 144 -2.14 1.87 -29.89
C MET A 144 -2.17 0.55 -30.67
N TRP A 145 -3.21 -0.25 -30.48
CA TRP A 145 -3.54 -1.30 -31.44
C TRP A 145 -3.89 -0.65 -32.79
N LEU A 146 -3.05 -0.93 -33.78
CA LEU A 146 -3.28 -0.57 -35.17
C LEU A 146 -3.46 -1.87 -35.96
N PRO A 147 -4.61 -2.09 -36.63
CA PRO A 147 -5.79 -1.22 -36.72
C PRO A 147 -6.61 -1.16 -35.42
N GLU A 148 -7.38 -0.07 -35.25
CA GLU A 148 -8.32 0.07 -34.13
C GLU A 148 -9.46 -0.96 -34.20
N PHE A 149 -9.94 -1.43 -33.05
CA PHE A 149 -11.15 -2.26 -32.99
C PHE A 149 -12.36 -1.46 -33.47
N SER A 150 -13.11 -2.00 -34.43
CA SER A 150 -14.31 -1.36 -34.96
C SER A 150 -15.47 -1.45 -33.97
N GLN A 151 -16.45 -0.57 -34.14
CA GLN A 151 -17.72 -0.62 -33.41
C GLN A 151 -18.36 -2.02 -33.54
N SER A 152 -18.98 -2.50 -32.46
CA SER A 152 -19.54 -3.86 -32.27
C SER A 152 -18.53 -5.02 -32.29
N SER A 153 -17.22 -4.74 -32.27
CA SER A 153 -16.22 -5.79 -32.06
C SER A 153 -16.20 -6.23 -30.60
N THR A 154 -16.15 -7.54 -30.38
CA THR A 154 -15.91 -8.11 -29.05
C THR A 154 -14.43 -8.10 -28.73
N VAL A 155 -14.09 -7.63 -27.53
CA VAL A 155 -12.72 -7.43 -27.02
C VAL A 155 -12.61 -7.92 -25.58
N ILE A 156 -11.39 -8.03 -25.09
CA ILE A 156 -11.09 -8.21 -23.66
C ILE A 156 -10.53 -6.90 -23.11
N ALA A 157 -11.17 -6.34 -22.09
CA ALA A 157 -10.83 -5.02 -21.57
C ALA A 157 -10.70 -5.00 -20.04
N LEU A 158 -9.81 -4.16 -19.52
CA LEU A 158 -9.66 -3.93 -18.08
C LEU A 158 -10.88 -3.18 -17.53
N TYR A 159 -11.56 -3.77 -16.53
CA TYR A 159 -12.69 -3.09 -15.91
C TYR A 159 -12.23 -1.91 -15.02
N PRO A 160 -12.86 -0.72 -15.12
CA PRO A 160 -12.44 0.46 -14.39
C PRO A 160 -12.29 0.25 -12.87
N GLY A 161 -11.14 0.65 -12.30
CA GLY A 161 -10.87 0.54 -10.87
C GLY A 161 -10.47 -0.85 -10.38
N THR A 162 -10.28 -1.82 -11.29
CA THR A 162 -9.86 -3.18 -10.95
C THR A 162 -8.52 -3.56 -11.59
N THR A 163 -8.09 -4.80 -11.34
CA THR A 163 -6.92 -5.41 -12.00
C THR A 163 -7.33 -6.59 -12.89
N CYS A 164 -8.61 -6.69 -13.25
CA CYS A 164 -9.20 -7.83 -13.94
C CYS A 164 -9.71 -7.44 -15.32
N PHE A 165 -9.46 -8.31 -16.30
CA PHE A 165 -9.95 -8.15 -17.67
C PHE A 165 -11.22 -8.97 -17.89
N TYR A 166 -12.17 -8.38 -18.59
CA TYR A 166 -13.49 -8.97 -18.88
C TYR A 166 -13.83 -8.81 -20.36
N LYS A 167 -14.75 -9.64 -20.84
CA LYS A 167 -15.29 -9.54 -22.19
C LYS A 167 -16.19 -8.30 -22.29
N ALA A 168 -16.03 -7.57 -23.37
CA ALA A 168 -16.75 -6.33 -23.63
C ALA A 168 -16.96 -6.13 -25.13
N ASP A 169 -17.97 -5.35 -25.50
CA ASP A 169 -18.23 -4.95 -26.87
C ASP A 169 -17.89 -3.47 -27.06
N VAL A 170 -17.29 -3.16 -28.21
CA VAL A 170 -16.94 -1.78 -28.58
C VAL A 170 -18.18 -1.00 -28.99
N VAL A 171 -18.57 -0.01 -28.18
CA VAL A 171 -19.64 0.93 -28.54
C VAL A 171 -19.10 1.99 -29.49
N LEU A 172 -17.97 2.62 -29.13
CA LEU A 172 -17.30 3.62 -29.96
C LEU A 172 -15.78 3.48 -29.88
N PRO A 173 -15.09 3.48 -31.03
CA PRO A 173 -13.62 3.52 -31.08
C PRO A 173 -13.07 4.93 -30.76
N PRO A 174 -11.78 5.04 -30.41
CA PRO A 174 -11.12 6.32 -30.13
C PRO A 174 -11.28 7.34 -31.24
N SER A 175 -11.28 6.91 -32.51
CA SER A 175 -11.44 7.81 -33.66
C SER A 175 -12.82 8.49 -33.73
N LYS A 176 -13.85 7.94 -33.06
CA LYS A 176 -15.21 8.50 -33.01
C LYS A 176 -15.55 9.17 -31.69
N ILE A 177 -14.64 9.14 -30.71
CA ILE A 177 -14.83 9.73 -29.38
C ILE A 177 -14.02 11.03 -29.27
N SER A 178 -14.57 12.02 -28.57
CA SER A 178 -13.88 13.31 -28.32
C SER A 178 -12.66 13.16 -27.40
N ILE A 179 -12.63 12.11 -26.58
CA ILE A 179 -11.53 11.78 -25.68
C ILE A 179 -10.47 10.94 -26.40
N PRO A 180 -9.25 11.47 -26.59
CA PRO A 180 -8.20 10.72 -27.28
C PRO A 180 -7.82 9.45 -26.52
N LEU A 181 -7.48 8.40 -27.27
CA LEU A 181 -6.94 7.13 -26.76
C LEU A 181 -7.88 6.34 -25.83
N LYS A 182 -9.20 6.58 -25.87
CA LYS A 182 -10.16 5.81 -25.09
C LYS A 182 -11.25 5.18 -25.96
N TYR A 183 -11.62 3.96 -25.59
CA TYR A 183 -12.81 3.29 -26.10
C TYR A 183 -13.99 3.53 -25.17
N LEU A 184 -15.20 3.56 -25.73
CA LEU A 184 -16.44 3.39 -24.99
C LEU A 184 -16.88 1.94 -25.17
N LEU A 185 -17.00 1.20 -24.07
CA LEU A 185 -17.29 -0.23 -24.06
C LEU A 185 -18.53 -0.53 -23.23
N THR A 186 -19.20 -1.64 -23.55
CA THR A 186 -20.20 -2.28 -22.70
C THR A 186 -19.70 -3.65 -22.28
N PHE A 187 -19.64 -3.89 -20.97
CA PHE A 187 -19.21 -5.17 -20.41
C PHE A 187 -20.39 -6.13 -20.31
N GLU A 188 -20.12 -7.42 -20.53
CA GLU A 188 -21.14 -8.49 -20.55
C GLU A 188 -21.88 -8.63 -19.19
N ASP A 189 -21.19 -8.36 -18.08
CA ASP A 189 -21.69 -8.54 -16.70
C ASP A 189 -22.18 -7.25 -16.02
N ASP A 190 -22.30 -6.12 -16.73
CA ASP A 190 -22.60 -4.79 -16.15
C ASP A 190 -23.86 -4.15 -16.78
N ASP A 191 -24.92 -4.94 -17.02
CA ASP A 191 -26.23 -4.48 -17.53
C ASP A 191 -26.14 -3.55 -18.76
N ASN A 192 -25.18 -3.80 -19.66
CA ASN A 192 -24.85 -2.95 -20.82
C ASN A 192 -24.53 -1.49 -20.47
N ALA A 193 -23.99 -1.22 -19.29
CA ALA A 193 -23.55 0.11 -18.91
C ALA A 193 -22.30 0.52 -19.69
N GLU A 194 -22.30 1.76 -20.17
CA GLU A 194 -21.19 2.31 -20.93
C GLU A 194 -20.03 2.72 -20.00
N ARG A 195 -18.81 2.33 -20.38
CA ARG A 195 -17.58 2.59 -19.62
C ARG A 195 -16.47 3.06 -20.55
N TYR A 196 -15.75 4.09 -20.12
CA TYR A 196 -14.55 4.56 -20.79
C TYR A 196 -13.34 3.74 -20.36
N VAL A 197 -12.64 3.14 -21.31
CA VAL A 197 -11.43 2.33 -21.08
C VAL A 197 -10.29 2.85 -21.95
N ASP A 198 -9.09 2.89 -21.39
CA ASP A 198 -7.89 3.27 -22.12
C ASP A 198 -7.58 2.23 -23.22
N ALA A 199 -7.28 2.69 -24.44
CA ALA A 199 -7.01 1.83 -25.59
C ALA A 199 -5.88 0.83 -25.34
N HIS A 200 -4.93 1.18 -24.48
CA HIS A 200 -3.84 0.31 -24.07
C HIS A 200 -4.31 -0.94 -23.30
N TYR A 201 -5.47 -0.88 -22.64
CA TYR A 201 -6.06 -2.00 -21.89
C TYR A 201 -7.21 -2.68 -22.64
N VAL A 202 -7.34 -2.44 -23.94
CA VAL A 202 -8.29 -3.14 -24.81
C VAL A 202 -7.50 -4.11 -25.68
N LEU A 203 -7.81 -5.39 -25.57
CA LEU A 203 -7.06 -6.51 -26.18
C LEU A 203 -7.98 -7.33 -27.08
N ASP A 204 -7.37 -7.98 -28.07
CA ASP A 204 -8.07 -8.95 -28.91
C ASP A 204 -8.47 -10.20 -28.10
N VAL A 205 -9.57 -10.83 -28.50
CA VAL A 205 -10.03 -12.07 -27.87
C VAL A 205 -9.13 -13.22 -28.36
N PRO A 206 -8.55 -14.04 -27.45
CA PRO A 206 -7.77 -15.19 -27.85
C PRO A 206 -8.60 -16.11 -28.76
N LYS A 207 -8.06 -16.47 -29.92
CA LYS A 207 -8.69 -17.45 -30.80
C LYS A 207 -8.63 -18.82 -30.13
N GLU A 208 -9.79 -19.34 -29.72
CA GLU A 208 -9.87 -20.73 -29.27
C GLU A 208 -9.52 -21.64 -30.45
N THR A 209 -8.34 -22.26 -30.38
CA THR A 209 -7.98 -23.34 -31.29
C THR A 209 -8.77 -24.56 -30.83
N LYS A 210 -9.85 -24.86 -31.57
CA LYS A 210 -10.59 -26.12 -31.46
C LYS A 210 -9.68 -27.31 -31.78
#